data_AF-A0A9D6J888-F1
#
_entry.id   AF-A0A9D6J888-F1
#
_cell.length_a   1.000
_cell.length_b   1.000
_cell.length_c   1.000
_cell.angle_alpha   90.00
_cell.angle_beta   90.00
_cell.angle_gamma   90.00
#
_symmetry.space_group_name_H-M   'P 1'
#
loop_
_entity.id
_entity.type
_entity.pdbx_description
1 polymer ?
#
loop_
_entity_poly.entity_id
_entity_poly.type
_entity_poly.pdbx_seq_one_letter_code
_entity_poly.pdbx_strand_id
1 'polypeptide(L)'
;MSKLTGNVLIAQGGGPTAVINQSMVGAVLEARKFPEVNRIYGALHGVRGIIEEQFVDLTQATTHNLERVARTPASALFSTRDKPDAEYCQKIFKICMKHNVRYFFYVGGNDSADAVRIVNDNAKEAGYELRSIHIPKTID
;
A
#
# COMPACT_ATOMS: atom_id res chain seq x y z
N MET A 1 -8.20 15.23 18.93
CA MET A 1 -7.01 14.90 18.12
C MET A 1 -7.18 15.55 16.75
N SER A 2 -6.14 16.17 16.21
CA SER A 2 -6.17 16.70 14.84
C SER A 2 -6.34 15.54 13.84
N LYS A 3 -7.05 15.79 12.74
CA LYS A 3 -7.25 14.83 11.66
C LYS A 3 -5.97 14.72 10.83
N LEU A 4 -5.45 13.50 10.65
CA LEU A 4 -4.24 13.24 9.87
C LEU A 4 -4.55 13.39 8.37
N THR A 5 -3.92 14.36 7.70
CA THR A 5 -4.20 14.66 6.28
C THR A 5 -3.00 14.29 5.40
N GLY A 6 -3.23 13.57 4.31
CA GLY A 6 -2.19 13.24 3.34
C GLY A 6 -2.58 12.15 2.35
N ASN A 7 -1.58 11.49 1.76
CA ASN A 7 -1.79 10.50 0.72
C ASN A 7 -1.88 9.07 1.28
N VAL A 8 -2.57 8.21 0.55
CA VAL A 8 -2.55 6.76 0.72
C VAL A 8 -1.56 6.16 -0.27
N LEU A 9 -0.78 5.18 0.18
CA LEU A 9 -0.02 4.27 -0.67
C LEU A 9 -0.53 2.85 -0.44
N ILE A 10 -0.83 2.11 -1.50
CA ILE A 10 -1.22 0.70 -1.44
C ILE A 10 -0.36 -0.16 -2.37
N ALA A 11 0.07 -1.32 -1.89
CA ALA A 11 0.88 -2.26 -2.65
C ALA A 11 0.36 -3.70 -2.48
N GLN A 12 0.66 -4.57 -3.44
CA GLN A 12 0.39 -6.01 -3.38
C GLN A 12 1.71 -6.78 -3.37
N GLY A 13 1.88 -7.70 -2.42
CA GLY A 13 3.12 -8.45 -2.18
C GLY A 13 2.95 -9.96 -2.25
N GLY A 14 4.00 -10.64 -2.69
CA GLY A 14 4.07 -12.11 -2.74
C GLY A 14 3.24 -12.74 -3.85
N GLY A 15 2.90 -14.02 -3.66
CA GLY A 15 2.11 -14.79 -4.61
C GLY A 15 0.67 -14.27 -4.74
N PRO A 16 0.17 -14.02 -5.97
CA PRO A 16 -1.19 -13.57 -6.20
C PRO A 16 -2.24 -14.61 -5.75
N THR A 17 -3.46 -14.16 -5.50
CA THR A 17 -4.62 -15.05 -5.21
C THR A 17 -5.80 -14.70 -6.11
N ALA A 18 -6.87 -15.50 -6.06
CA ALA A 18 -8.10 -15.22 -6.79
C ALA A 18 -8.82 -13.94 -6.33
N VAL A 19 -8.53 -13.45 -5.10
CA VAL A 19 -9.29 -12.37 -4.45
C VAL A 19 -8.42 -11.21 -3.94
N ILE A 20 -7.10 -11.23 -4.15
CA ILE A 20 -6.18 -10.18 -3.66
C ILE A 20 -6.57 -8.77 -4.14
N ASN A 21 -7.18 -8.65 -5.33
CA ASN A 21 -7.68 -7.38 -5.84
C ASN A 21 -8.89 -6.85 -5.08
N GLN A 22 -9.72 -7.72 -4.49
CA GLN A 22 -10.86 -7.28 -3.69
C GLN A 22 -10.41 -6.53 -2.44
N SER A 23 -9.38 -7.05 -1.76
CA SER A 23 -8.82 -6.39 -0.58
C SER A 23 -8.18 -5.03 -0.92
N MET A 24 -7.43 -4.98 -2.04
CA MET A 24 -6.83 -3.73 -2.52
C MET A 24 -7.91 -2.70 -2.90
N VAL A 25 -8.90 -3.10 -3.69
CA VAL A 25 -9.99 -2.21 -4.13
C VAL A 25 -10.86 -1.76 -2.97
N GLY A 26 -11.15 -2.63 -2.00
CA GLY A 26 -11.89 -2.28 -0.79
C GLY A 26 -11.22 -1.14 -0.01
N ALA A 27 -9.90 -1.24 0.19
CA ALA A 27 -9.13 -0.17 0.85
C ALA A 27 -9.15 1.14 0.04
N VAL A 28 -9.01 1.07 -1.28
CA VAL A 28 -9.06 2.24 -2.17
C VAL A 28 -10.42 2.93 -2.11
N LEU A 29 -11.51 2.18 -2.27
CA LEU A 29 -12.86 2.73 -2.28
C LEU A 29 -13.26 3.31 -0.92
N GLU A 30 -12.82 2.69 0.17
CA GLU A 30 -13.07 3.21 1.52
C GLU A 30 -12.27 4.50 1.76
N ALA A 31 -10.98 4.52 1.40
CA ALA A 31 -10.13 5.70 1.58
C ALA A 31 -10.67 6.95 0.86
N ARG A 32 -11.33 6.80 -0.30
CA ARG A 32 -11.96 7.91 -1.04
C ARG A 32 -13.08 8.62 -0.28
N LYS A 33 -13.66 7.99 0.74
CA LYS A 33 -14.76 8.57 1.52
C LYS A 33 -14.27 9.60 2.54
N PHE A 34 -12.96 9.71 2.76
CA PHE A 34 -12.37 10.57 3.77
C PHE A 34 -11.74 11.82 3.13
N PRO A 35 -12.20 13.04 3.44
CA PRO A 35 -11.66 14.28 2.87
C PRO A 35 -10.21 14.56 3.29
N GLU A 36 -9.72 13.89 4.33
CA GLU A 36 -8.33 13.96 4.78
C GLU A 36 -7.37 13.20 3.83
N VAL A 37 -7.90 12.35 2.95
CA VAL A 37 -7.12 11.61 1.95
C VAL A 37 -7.04 12.41 0.66
N ASN A 38 -5.87 12.93 0.34
CA ASN A 38 -5.65 13.78 -0.84
C ASN A 38 -5.55 12.96 -2.14
N ARG A 39 -4.70 11.92 -2.15
CA ARG A 39 -4.50 11.01 -3.28
C ARG A 39 -4.29 9.58 -2.80
N ILE A 40 -4.58 8.62 -3.69
CA ILE A 40 -4.39 7.20 -3.45
C ILE A 40 -3.47 6.65 -4.52
N TYR A 41 -2.24 6.33 -4.14
CA TYR A 41 -1.25 5.73 -5.03
C TYR A 41 -1.25 4.21 -4.93
N GLY A 42 -1.29 3.52 -6.07
CA GLY A 42 -1.00 2.10 -6.17
C GLY A 42 0.44 1.89 -6.62
N ALA A 43 1.24 1.16 -5.85
CA ALA A 43 2.60 0.80 -6.25
C ALA A 43 2.58 -0.40 -7.19
N LEU A 44 3.12 -0.20 -8.41
CA LEU A 44 3.33 -1.29 -9.34
C LEU A 44 4.44 -2.21 -8.82
N HIS A 45 4.37 -3.51 -9.05
CA HIS A 45 5.42 -4.46 -8.64
C HIS A 45 5.73 -4.45 -7.13
N GLY A 46 4.72 -4.22 -6.29
CA GLY A 46 4.83 -4.29 -4.83
C GLY A 46 5.85 -3.30 -4.26
N VAL A 47 6.66 -3.77 -3.31
CA VAL A 47 7.71 -2.96 -2.65
C VAL A 47 8.82 -2.51 -3.62
N ARG A 48 8.99 -3.15 -4.77
CA ARG A 48 9.96 -2.72 -5.79
C ARG A 48 9.55 -1.42 -6.45
N GLY A 49 8.31 -1.32 -6.92
CA GLY A 49 7.84 -0.06 -7.49
C GLY A 49 7.65 1.03 -6.45
N ILE A 50 7.61 0.72 -5.14
CA ILE A 50 7.80 1.78 -4.12
C ILE A 50 9.21 2.38 -4.24
N ILE A 51 10.25 1.55 -4.26
CA ILE A 51 11.65 2.02 -4.38
C ILE A 51 11.90 2.76 -5.69
N GLU A 52 11.34 2.25 -6.78
CA GLU A 52 11.48 2.84 -8.12
C GLU A 52 10.47 3.98 -8.38
N GLU A 53 9.63 4.32 -7.39
CA GLU A 53 8.58 5.34 -7.47
C GLU A 53 7.60 5.14 -8.65
N GLN A 54 7.35 3.88 -9.02
CA GLN A 54 6.39 3.47 -10.04
C GLN A 54 4.97 3.41 -9.47
N PHE A 55 4.28 4.54 -9.50
CA PHE A 55 2.93 4.70 -8.97
C PHE A 55 1.88 4.91 -10.05
N VAL A 56 0.71 4.29 -9.86
CA VAL A 56 -0.54 4.66 -10.54
C VAL A 56 -1.41 5.49 -9.59
N ASP A 57 -1.98 6.58 -10.08
CA ASP A 57 -2.93 7.40 -9.32
C ASP A 57 -4.31 6.75 -9.34
N LEU A 58 -4.58 5.95 -8.32
CA LEU A 58 -5.84 5.26 -8.16
C LEU A 58 -6.97 6.21 -7.79
N THR A 59 -6.75 7.48 -7.45
CA THR A 59 -7.85 8.46 -7.26
C THR A 59 -8.58 8.75 -8.56
N GLN A 60 -7.91 8.64 -9.70
CA GLN A 60 -8.48 8.95 -11.02
C GLN A 60 -9.32 7.80 -11.61
N ALA A 61 -9.21 6.60 -11.07
CA ALA A 61 -9.99 5.45 -11.56
C ALA A 61 -11.49 5.60 -11.25
N THR A 62 -12.38 5.18 -12.15
CA THR A 62 -13.82 5.15 -11.83
C THR A 62 -14.12 4.02 -10.83
N THR A 63 -15.15 4.19 -10.00
CA THR A 63 -15.62 3.10 -9.11
C THR A 63 -15.95 1.85 -9.91
N HIS A 64 -16.59 1.99 -11.07
CA HIS A 64 -16.89 0.88 -11.98
C HIS A 64 -15.62 0.11 -12.42
N ASN A 65 -14.56 0.82 -12.82
CA ASN A 65 -13.31 0.17 -13.22
C ASN A 65 -12.64 -0.55 -12.04
N LEU A 66 -12.63 0.07 -10.86
CA LEU A 66 -12.10 -0.56 -9.65
C LEU A 66 -12.89 -1.83 -9.28
N GLU A 67 -14.22 -1.81 -9.36
CA GLU A 67 -15.05 -2.99 -9.11
C GLU A 67 -14.81 -4.11 -10.14
N ARG A 68 -14.54 -3.77 -11.40
CA ARG A 68 -14.11 -4.75 -12.41
C ARG A 68 -12.76 -5.37 -12.07
N VAL A 69 -11.80 -4.56 -11.62
CA VAL A 69 -10.49 -5.04 -11.14
C VAL A 69 -10.66 -5.97 -9.93
N ALA A 70 -11.55 -5.63 -8.99
CA ALA A 70 -11.85 -6.47 -7.82
C ALA A 70 -12.35 -7.87 -8.20
N ARG A 71 -13.04 -8.00 -9.34
CA ARG A 71 -13.54 -9.28 -9.86
C ARG A 71 -12.53 -10.04 -10.73
N THR A 72 -11.33 -9.50 -10.92
CA THR A 72 -10.28 -10.13 -11.72
C THR A 72 -9.29 -10.84 -10.80
N PRO A 73 -8.92 -12.11 -11.06
CA PRO A 73 -7.91 -12.80 -10.27
C PRO A 73 -6.52 -12.19 -10.50
N ALA A 74 -5.52 -12.70 -9.79
CA ALA A 74 -4.15 -12.20 -9.80
C ALA A 74 -3.97 -10.81 -9.15
N SER A 75 -2.75 -10.29 -9.14
CA SER A 75 -2.44 -8.95 -8.62
C SER A 75 -2.52 -7.90 -9.73
N ALA A 76 -3.50 -7.00 -9.65
CA ALA A 76 -3.69 -5.93 -10.64
C ALA A 76 -2.61 -4.86 -10.60
N LEU A 77 -1.97 -4.65 -9.44
CA LEU A 77 -0.80 -3.80 -9.31
C LEU A 77 0.51 -4.54 -9.60
N PHE A 78 0.43 -5.79 -10.09
CA PHE A 78 1.54 -6.74 -10.08
C PHE A 78 2.08 -6.98 -8.67
N SER A 79 3.00 -7.93 -8.51
CA SER A 79 3.66 -8.16 -7.24
C SER A 79 5.05 -8.77 -7.47
N THR A 80 5.90 -8.65 -6.47
CA THR A 80 7.21 -9.34 -6.42
C THR A 80 7.29 -10.21 -5.17
N ARG A 81 8.33 -11.05 -5.12
CA ARG A 81 8.69 -11.85 -3.93
C ARG A 81 9.88 -11.25 -3.18
N ASP A 82 10.14 -9.96 -3.39
CA ASP A 82 11.21 -9.27 -2.68
C ASP A 82 10.88 -9.29 -1.18
N LYS A 83 11.82 -9.77 -0.37
CA LYS A 83 11.72 -9.73 1.09
C LYS A 83 12.42 -8.46 1.58
N PRO A 84 11.70 -7.45 2.07
CA PRO A 84 12.31 -6.22 2.53
C PRO A 84 13.11 -6.48 3.80
N ASP A 85 14.40 -6.17 3.78
CA ASP A 85 15.20 -6.05 5.00
C ASP A 85 15.00 -4.66 5.65
N ALA A 86 15.75 -4.39 6.72
CA ALA A 86 15.65 -3.13 7.44
C ALA A 86 16.05 -1.91 6.58
N GLU A 87 17.10 -2.01 5.77
CA GLU A 87 17.55 -0.92 4.89
C GLU A 87 16.51 -0.64 3.80
N TYR A 88 15.94 -1.70 3.23
CA TYR A 88 14.88 -1.62 2.24
C TYR A 88 13.63 -0.95 2.83
N CYS A 89 13.22 -1.33 4.04
CA CYS A 89 12.10 -0.70 4.75
C CYS A 89 12.39 0.78 5.08
N GLN A 90 13.63 1.13 5.39
CA GLN A 90 14.02 2.52 5.60
C GLN A 90 13.87 3.35 4.32
N LYS A 91 14.23 2.78 3.16
CA LYS A 91 14.01 3.41 1.85
C LYS A 91 12.52 3.59 1.55
N ILE A 92 11.70 2.56 1.77
CA ILE A 92 10.23 2.65 1.66
C ILE A 92 9.69 3.81 2.51
N PHE A 93 10.10 3.89 3.78
CA PHE A 93 9.69 4.97 4.67
C PHE A 93 10.08 6.37 4.15
N LYS A 94 11.32 6.55 3.66
CA LYS A 94 11.76 7.82 3.06
C LYS A 94 10.90 8.23 1.86
N ILE A 95 10.48 7.26 1.05
CA ILE A 95 9.60 7.51 -0.10
C ILE A 95 8.18 7.86 0.37
N CYS A 96 7.66 7.19 1.41
CA CYS A 96 6.40 7.58 2.05
C CYS A 96 6.43 9.04 2.50
N MET A 97 7.50 9.48 3.19
CA MET A 97 7.66 10.89 3.58
C MET A 97 7.73 11.83 2.38
N LYS A 98 8.54 11.49 1.37
CA LYS A 98 8.72 12.28 0.13
C LYS A 98 7.38 12.56 -0.56
N HIS A 99 6.48 11.58 -0.56
CA HIS A 99 5.16 11.67 -1.21
C HIS A 99 4.03 12.09 -0.24
N ASN A 100 4.35 12.56 0.97
CA ASN A 100 3.37 12.89 2.02
C ASN A 100 2.34 11.75 2.24
N VAL A 101 2.80 10.50 2.17
CA VAL A 101 1.99 9.33 2.49
C VAL A 101 1.80 9.30 4.00
N ARG A 102 0.54 9.22 4.43
CA ARG A 102 0.12 9.13 5.83
C ARG A 102 -0.54 7.81 6.16
N TYR A 103 -0.90 7.05 5.13
CA TYR A 103 -1.52 5.74 5.23
C TYR A 103 -0.83 4.81 4.24
N PHE A 104 -0.16 3.77 4.74
CA PHE A 104 0.46 2.75 3.91
C PHE A 104 -0.24 1.41 4.12
N PHE A 105 -0.86 0.89 3.07
CA PHE A 105 -1.49 -0.42 3.07
C PHE A 105 -0.64 -1.41 2.28
N TYR A 106 -0.30 -2.55 2.88
CA TYR A 106 0.41 -3.60 2.16
C TYR A 106 -0.37 -4.92 2.21
N VAL A 107 -0.89 -5.34 1.06
CA VAL A 107 -1.63 -6.60 0.90
C VAL A 107 -0.64 -7.74 0.68
N GLY A 108 -0.52 -8.69 1.60
CA GLY A 108 0.45 -9.78 1.44
C GLY A 108 0.53 -10.75 2.60
N GLY A 109 1.54 -11.61 2.59
CA GLY A 109 1.78 -12.62 3.63
C GLY A 109 2.59 -12.10 4.82
N ASN A 110 3.28 -12.99 5.53
CA ASN A 110 4.05 -12.66 6.74
C ASN A 110 5.20 -11.66 6.47
N ASP A 111 5.96 -11.82 5.38
CA ASP A 111 7.03 -10.87 5.03
C ASP A 111 6.48 -9.45 4.79
N SER A 112 5.24 -9.33 4.29
CA SER A 112 4.56 -8.04 4.15
C SER A 112 4.16 -7.44 5.50
N ALA A 113 3.75 -8.27 6.46
CA ALA A 113 3.45 -7.83 7.82
C ALA A 113 4.71 -7.29 8.53
N ASP A 114 5.84 -7.99 8.40
CA ASP A 114 7.12 -7.54 8.95
C ASP A 114 7.59 -6.23 8.31
N ALA A 115 7.47 -6.10 6.98
CA ALA A 115 7.80 -4.85 6.30
C ALA A 115 6.96 -3.66 6.80
N VAL A 116 5.63 -3.87 6.96
CA VAL A 116 4.72 -2.86 7.53
C VAL A 116 5.14 -2.45 8.94
N ARG A 117 5.51 -3.42 9.80
CA ARG A 117 5.99 -3.15 11.16
C ARG A 117 7.26 -2.30 11.15
N ILE A 118 8.27 -2.70 10.37
CA ILE A 118 9.56 -1.98 10.32
C ILE A 118 9.38 -0.56 9.75
N VAL A 119 8.57 -0.39 8.70
CA VAL A 119 8.25 0.94 8.15
C VAL A 119 7.55 1.82 9.19
N ASN A 120 6.63 1.25 9.98
CA ASN A 120 5.93 1.95 11.05
C ASN A 120 6.87 2.36 12.19
N ASP A 121 7.82 1.51 12.57
CA ASP A 121 8.79 1.80 13.62
C ASP A 121 9.76 2.90 13.17
N ASN A 122 10.24 2.87 11.92
CA ASN A 122 11.01 3.97 11.32
C ASN A 122 10.25 5.31 11.37
N ALA A 123 8.94 5.29 11.13
CA ALA A 123 8.12 6.49 11.19
C ALA A 123 7.97 7.05 12.61
N LYS A 124 7.80 6.18 13.61
CA LYS A 124 7.77 6.57 15.03
C LYS A 124 9.09 7.19 15.45
N GLU A 125 10.22 6.57 15.11
CA GLU A 125 11.56 7.08 15.42
C GLU A 125 11.82 8.46 14.81
N ALA A 126 11.30 8.69 13.60
CA ALA A 126 11.41 9.97 12.90
C ALA A 126 10.36 11.02 13.34
N GLY A 127 9.45 10.70 14.27
CA GLY A 127 8.36 11.58 14.68
C GLY A 127 7.37 11.91 13.55
N TYR A 128 7.29 11.06 12.52
CA TYR A 128 6.42 11.26 11.37
C TYR A 128 5.14 10.43 11.55
N GLU A 129 3.98 11.09 11.66
CA GLU A 129 2.69 10.38 11.76
C GLU A 129 2.39 9.66 10.43
N LEU A 130 2.62 8.35 10.42
CA LEU A 130 2.31 7.39 9.36
C LEU A 130 1.58 6.22 9.99
N ARG A 131 0.47 5.80 9.38
CA ARG A 131 -0.24 4.59 9.76
C ARG A 131 0.08 3.52 8.72
N SER A 132 0.85 2.51 9.11
CA SER A 132 1.13 1.36 8.24
C SER A 132 0.25 0.19 8.65
N ILE A 133 -0.54 -0.32 7.71
CA ILE A 133 -1.55 -1.37 7.92
C ILE A 133 -1.24 -2.53 6.99
N HIS A 134 -1.09 -3.72 7.57
CA HIS A 134 -1.02 -4.96 6.81
C HIS A 134 -2.43 -5.43 6.48
N ILE A 135 -2.65 -5.82 5.22
CA ILE A 135 -3.88 -6.45 4.78
C ILE A 135 -3.55 -7.92 4.49
N PRO A 136 -3.98 -8.86 5.36
CA PRO A 136 -3.50 -10.23 5.30
C PRO A 136 -3.97 -10.95 4.04
N LYS A 137 -3.03 -11.65 3.41
CA LYS A 137 -3.23 -12.48 2.23
C LYS A 137 -2.35 -13.72 2.31
N THR A 138 -2.96 -14.90 2.43
CA THR A 138 -2.32 -16.20 2.26
C THR A 138 -3.30 -17.16 1.58
N ILE A 139 -2.77 -18.16 0.85
CA ILE A 139 -3.56 -19.30 0.35
C ILE A 139 -3.29 -20.57 1.16
N ASP A 140 -2.19 -20.57 1.91
CA ASP A 140 -1.74 -21.65 2.79
C ASP A 140 -2.63 -21.74 4.03
#